data_AF-A0A3D5D9D6-F1
#
_entry.id   AF-A0A3D5D9D6-F1
#
_cell.length_a   1.000
_cell.length_b   1.000
_cell.length_c   1.000
_cell.angle_alpha   90.00
_cell.angle_beta   90.00
_cell.angle_gamma   90.00
#
_symmetry.space_group_name_H-M   'P 1'
#
loop_
_entity.id
_entity.type
_entity.pdbx_description
1 polymer ?
#
loop_
_entity_poly.entity_id
_entity_poly.type
_entity_poly.pdbx_seq_one_letter_code
_entity_poly.pdbx_strand_id
1 'polypeptide(L)'
;MGAVETTRNAVEASFLECLTLLEAHFSECRFAFGDRPCLVDCAMMGPLYAHLYRDPHSGTIVRNKAPKLCAWIDRMNAPETNIKDEPGVSDFVPMTMIAILQHLGADYVPVLNTAMPLLQTWVGNWYAGEIPRYAGSHQFTMGRGKFYSADGIRSIYPFEQWKLQRVLEVFESYTDDTQDDLIRFCDELGVSALLTLDLSNRLERKNFKLVRANACAE
;
A
#
# COMPACT_ATOMS: atom_id res chain seq x y z
N MET A 1 -6.74 14.49 1.00
CA MET A 1 -7.89 13.59 1.18
C MET A 1 -8.76 13.63 -0.06
N GLY A 2 -9.33 12.50 -0.46
CA GLY A 2 -10.23 12.38 -1.63
C GLY A 2 -11.60 11.78 -1.31
N ALA A 3 -11.91 11.57 -0.03
CA ALA A 3 -13.22 11.09 0.41
C ALA A 3 -14.20 12.28 0.51
N VAL A 4 -14.94 12.49 -0.56
CA VAL A 4 -15.99 13.51 -0.70
C VAL A 4 -17.27 12.85 -1.25
N GLU A 5 -18.40 13.56 -1.22
CA GLU A 5 -19.71 13.02 -1.63
C GLU A 5 -19.67 12.36 -3.02
N THR A 6 -18.95 12.96 -3.98
CA THR A 6 -18.83 12.43 -5.36
C THR A 6 -18.10 11.09 -5.43
N THR A 7 -17.28 10.75 -4.44
CA THR A 7 -16.49 9.51 -4.39
C THR A 7 -17.08 8.46 -3.45
N ARG A 8 -18.13 8.79 -2.68
CA ARG A 8 -18.65 7.94 -1.60
C ARG A 8 -19.00 6.54 -2.08
N ASN A 9 -19.79 6.43 -3.14
CA ASN A 9 -20.21 5.13 -3.68
C ASN A 9 -19.02 4.30 -4.18
N ALA A 10 -18.01 4.93 -4.77
CA ALA A 10 -16.80 4.25 -5.23
C ALA A 10 -15.97 3.72 -4.07
N VAL A 11 -15.83 4.51 -2.99
CA VAL A 11 -15.15 4.11 -1.76
C VAL A 11 -15.85 2.91 -1.13
N GLU A 12 -17.18 2.94 -1.00
CA GLU A 12 -17.95 1.84 -0.42
C GLU A 12 -17.85 0.57 -1.25
N ALA A 13 -17.99 0.66 -2.58
CA ALA A 13 -17.89 -0.50 -3.45
C ALA A 13 -16.47 -1.11 -3.45
N SER A 14 -15.43 -0.29 -3.54
CA SER A 14 -14.04 -0.75 -3.47
C SER A 14 -13.71 -1.37 -2.11
N PHE A 15 -14.25 -0.81 -1.01
CA PHE A 15 -14.15 -1.40 0.32
C PHE A 15 -14.79 -2.80 0.40
N LEU A 16 -16.00 -2.97 -0.15
CA LEU A 16 -16.68 -4.27 -0.16
C LEU A 16 -15.96 -5.31 -1.04
N GLU A 17 -15.40 -4.90 -2.18
CA GLU A 17 -14.56 -5.78 -3.00
C GLU A 17 -13.29 -6.19 -2.25
N CYS A 18 -12.62 -5.24 -1.58
CA CYS A 18 -11.44 -5.51 -0.75
C CYS A 18 -11.77 -6.51 0.38
N LEU A 19 -12.91 -6.36 1.07
CA LEU A 19 -13.35 -7.33 2.08
C LEU A 19 -13.57 -8.72 1.50
N THR A 20 -14.11 -8.82 0.29
CA THR A 20 -14.33 -10.12 -0.36
C THR A 20 -13.01 -10.82 -0.67
N LEU A 21 -12.00 -10.07 -1.13
CA LEU A 21 -10.66 -10.59 -1.40
C LEU A 21 -9.93 -11.00 -0.13
N LEU A 22 -10.01 -10.18 0.93
CA LEU A 22 -9.43 -10.49 2.23
C LEU A 22 -10.09 -11.72 2.88
N GLU A 23 -11.42 -11.84 2.78
CA GLU A 23 -12.16 -13.00 3.25
C GLU A 23 -11.70 -14.27 2.54
N ALA A 24 -11.58 -14.24 1.21
CA ALA A 24 -11.08 -15.36 0.43
C ALA A 24 -9.64 -15.74 0.84
N HIS A 25 -8.76 -14.74 0.98
CA HIS A 25 -7.38 -14.98 1.39
C HIS A 25 -7.29 -15.65 2.77
N PHE A 26 -7.95 -15.09 3.80
CA PHE A 26 -7.92 -15.65 5.16
C PHE A 26 -8.76 -16.93 5.34
N SER A 27 -9.52 -17.33 4.31
CA SER A 27 -10.15 -18.66 4.28
C SER A 27 -9.13 -19.78 3.98
N GLU A 28 -8.03 -19.45 3.30
CA GLU A 28 -7.00 -20.38 2.86
C GLU A 28 -5.68 -20.20 3.61
N CYS A 29 -5.34 -18.96 3.95
CA CYS A 29 -4.08 -18.58 4.59
C CYS A 29 -4.32 -18.15 6.04
N ARG A 30 -3.44 -18.61 6.96
CA ARG A 30 -3.53 -18.24 8.37
C ARG A 30 -3.11 -16.78 8.61
N PHE A 31 -2.14 -16.30 7.84
CA PHE A 31 -1.54 -14.96 7.80
C PHE A 31 -1.23 -14.57 6.36
N ALA A 32 -0.77 -13.33 6.12
CA ALA A 32 -0.58 -12.76 4.79
C ALA A 32 0.20 -13.66 3.78
N PHE A 33 1.23 -14.37 4.23
CA PHE A 33 2.06 -15.25 3.39
C PHE A 33 2.16 -16.68 3.93
N GLY A 34 1.14 -17.16 4.64
CA GLY A 34 1.07 -18.55 5.10
C GLY A 34 0.85 -18.68 6.61
N ASP A 35 1.66 -19.49 7.28
CA ASP A 35 1.40 -19.95 8.65
C ASP A 35 2.02 -19.11 9.76
N ARG A 36 2.69 -18.00 9.41
CA ARG A 36 3.30 -17.08 10.39
C ARG A 36 2.97 -15.61 10.14
N PRO A 37 2.78 -14.81 11.21
CA PRO A 37 2.63 -13.38 11.06
C PRO A 37 3.93 -12.77 10.56
N CYS A 38 3.81 -11.81 9.65
CA CYS A 38 4.94 -11.09 9.09
C CYS A 38 4.69 -9.57 9.14
N LEU A 39 5.60 -8.80 8.54
CA LEU A 39 5.49 -7.35 8.47
C LEU A 39 4.19 -6.87 7.82
N VAL A 40 3.69 -7.61 6.83
CA VAL A 40 2.42 -7.27 6.15
C VAL A 40 1.24 -7.41 7.10
N ASP A 41 1.18 -8.47 7.91
CA ASP A 41 0.13 -8.63 8.92
C ASP A 41 0.13 -7.47 9.92
N CYS A 42 1.31 -7.09 10.42
CA CYS A 42 1.46 -5.94 11.31
C CYS A 42 0.99 -4.63 10.65
N ALA A 43 1.32 -4.42 9.38
CA ALA A 43 0.92 -3.23 8.64
C ALA A 43 -0.60 -3.17 8.40
N MET A 44 -1.24 -4.31 8.14
CA MET A 44 -2.68 -4.43 7.91
C MET A 44 -3.52 -4.22 9.18
N MET A 45 -2.98 -4.52 10.37
CA MET A 45 -3.70 -4.31 11.63
C MET A 45 -4.10 -2.84 11.89
N GLY A 46 -3.30 -1.87 11.43
CA GLY A 46 -3.65 -0.46 11.53
C GLY A 46 -5.00 -0.13 10.86
N PRO A 47 -5.11 -0.25 9.53
CA PRO A 47 -6.36 0.04 8.82
C PRO A 47 -7.48 -0.97 9.12
N LEU A 48 -7.19 -2.29 9.11
CA LEU A 48 -8.26 -3.29 9.19
C LEU A 48 -8.83 -3.46 10.60
N TYR A 49 -7.97 -3.48 11.63
CA TYR A 49 -8.44 -3.59 13.01
C TYR A 49 -8.81 -2.22 13.60
N ALA A 50 -7.87 -1.27 13.62
CA ALA A 50 -8.07 -0.04 14.38
C ALA A 50 -9.10 0.91 13.75
N HIS A 51 -9.16 0.98 12.42
CA HIS A 51 -10.08 1.89 11.72
C HIS A 51 -11.38 1.21 11.28
N LEU A 52 -11.32 -0.01 10.75
CA LEU A 52 -12.51 -0.65 10.19
C LEU A 52 -13.25 -1.52 11.21
N TYR A 53 -12.58 -2.50 11.82
CA TYR A 53 -13.23 -3.48 12.71
C TYR A 53 -13.78 -2.87 14.01
N ARG A 54 -13.03 -1.91 14.59
CA ARG A 54 -13.40 -1.25 15.84
C ARG A 54 -14.47 -0.16 15.68
N ASP A 55 -14.67 0.36 14.49
CA ASP A 55 -15.74 1.32 14.23
C ASP A 55 -17.12 0.61 14.28
N PRO A 56 -18.16 1.20 14.90
CA PRO A 56 -19.46 0.55 15.01
C PRO A 56 -20.10 0.20 13.66
N HIS A 57 -19.98 1.08 12.66
CA HIS A 57 -20.63 0.91 11.37
C HIS A 57 -19.84 -0.03 10.47
N SER A 58 -18.59 0.31 10.13
CA SER A 58 -17.78 -0.56 9.29
C SER A 58 -17.46 -1.88 9.98
N GLY A 59 -17.32 -1.90 11.30
CA GLY A 59 -17.09 -3.15 12.04
C GLY A 59 -18.26 -4.11 11.93
N THR A 60 -19.50 -3.61 11.86
CA THR A 60 -20.68 -4.45 11.61
C THR A 60 -20.65 -5.03 10.21
N ILE A 61 -20.23 -4.25 9.20
CA ILE A 61 -20.04 -4.73 7.83
C ILE A 61 -18.95 -5.82 7.79
N VAL A 62 -17.80 -5.57 8.40
CA VAL A 62 -16.66 -6.52 8.46
C VAL A 62 -17.08 -7.83 9.11
N ARG A 63 -17.73 -7.79 10.29
CA ARG A 63 -18.22 -9.00 10.98
C ARG A 63 -19.21 -9.81 10.15
N ASN A 64 -20.07 -9.15 9.39
CA ASN A 64 -21.09 -9.82 8.58
C ASN A 64 -20.54 -10.38 7.26
N LYS A 65 -19.56 -9.71 6.66
CA LYS A 65 -19.07 -10.04 5.30
C LYS A 65 -17.74 -10.77 5.26
N ALA A 66 -16.90 -10.62 6.28
CA ALA A 66 -15.56 -11.17 6.30
C ALA A 66 -15.22 -11.85 7.65
N PRO A 67 -15.91 -12.94 8.03
CA PRO A 67 -15.67 -13.64 9.29
C PRO A 67 -14.27 -14.27 9.39
N LYS A 68 -13.63 -14.70 8.29
CA LYS A 68 -12.25 -15.19 8.30
C LYS A 68 -11.25 -14.07 8.54
N LEU A 69 -11.50 -12.89 7.97
CA LEU A 69 -10.75 -11.68 8.33
C LEU A 69 -10.88 -11.37 9.83
N CYS A 70 -12.09 -11.50 10.41
CA CYS A 70 -12.28 -11.30 11.86
C CYS A 70 -11.45 -12.31 12.68
N ALA A 71 -11.44 -13.58 12.28
CA ALA A 71 -10.64 -14.60 12.94
C ALA A 71 -9.12 -14.32 12.85
N TRP A 72 -8.65 -13.76 11.73
CA TRP A 72 -7.27 -13.27 11.60
C TRP A 72 -7.00 -12.07 12.52
N ILE A 73 -7.91 -11.09 12.60
CA ILE A 73 -7.81 -9.94 13.52
C ILE A 73 -7.70 -10.41 14.98
N ASP A 74 -8.56 -11.33 15.39
CA ASP A 74 -8.57 -11.86 16.76
C ASP A 74 -7.26 -12.58 17.06
N ARG A 75 -6.73 -13.34 16.10
CA ARG A 75 -5.42 -14.01 16.19
C ARG A 75 -4.28 -13.02 16.33
N MET A 76 -4.25 -11.96 15.53
CA MET A 76 -3.21 -10.94 15.61
C MET A 76 -3.22 -10.16 16.95
N ASN A 77 -4.36 -10.12 17.65
CA ASN A 77 -4.47 -9.52 18.99
C ASN A 77 -4.23 -10.51 20.14
N ALA A 78 -4.10 -11.81 19.85
CA ALA A 78 -3.89 -12.86 20.84
C ALA A 78 -2.52 -13.53 20.59
N PRO A 79 -1.46 -13.12 21.31
CA PRO A 79 -0.13 -13.68 21.13
C PRO A 79 -0.16 -15.20 21.30
N GLU A 80 0.15 -15.94 20.22
CA GLU A 80 0.23 -17.39 20.28
C GLU A 80 1.53 -17.80 20.97
N THR A 81 1.42 -18.59 22.04
CA THR A 81 2.57 -19.05 22.82
C THR A 81 3.31 -20.25 22.20
N ASN A 82 2.77 -20.82 21.12
CA ASN A 82 3.28 -22.03 20.46
C ASN A 82 3.53 -21.83 18.95
N ILE A 83 4.18 -20.73 18.57
CA ILE A 83 4.73 -20.62 17.22
C ILE A 83 5.92 -21.59 17.13
N LYS A 84 5.76 -22.72 16.44
CA LYS A 84 6.86 -23.67 16.23
C LYS A 84 7.98 -22.96 15.49
N ASP A 85 9.21 -22.96 16.02
CA ASP A 85 10.44 -22.38 15.43
C ASP A 85 10.97 -23.11 14.16
N GLU A 86 10.09 -23.66 13.32
CA GLU A 86 10.52 -24.29 12.07
C GLU A 86 10.77 -23.22 10.98
N PRO A 87 11.83 -23.28 10.17
CA PRO A 87 12.13 -22.28 9.15
C PRO A 87 11.01 -22.25 8.09
N GLY A 88 10.08 -21.31 8.23
CA GLY A 88 8.85 -21.24 7.45
C GLY A 88 8.76 -19.91 6.72
N VAL A 89 9.58 -19.73 5.69
CA VAL A 89 9.30 -18.79 4.61
C VAL A 89 9.48 -19.59 3.33
N SER A 90 8.39 -20.19 2.85
CA SER A 90 8.33 -20.56 1.44
C SER A 90 8.40 -19.26 0.65
N ASP A 91 9.16 -19.22 -0.44
CA ASP A 91 9.21 -18.09 -1.39
C ASP A 91 7.93 -18.02 -2.25
N PHE A 92 6.80 -18.44 -1.67
CA PHE A 92 5.53 -18.59 -2.34
C PHE A 92 4.61 -17.44 -1.93
N VAL A 93 4.15 -16.68 -2.92
CA VAL A 93 3.11 -15.68 -2.74
C VAL A 93 1.76 -16.30 -3.10
N PRO A 94 0.78 -16.39 -2.18
CA PRO A 94 -0.53 -16.95 -2.49
C PRO A 94 -1.23 -16.17 -3.60
N MET A 95 -1.88 -16.87 -4.54
CA MET A 95 -2.66 -16.24 -5.62
C MET A 95 -3.74 -15.29 -5.08
N THR A 96 -4.31 -15.60 -3.91
CA THR A 96 -5.27 -14.71 -3.22
C THR A 96 -4.62 -13.40 -2.76
N MET A 97 -3.35 -13.41 -2.38
CA MET A 97 -2.60 -12.19 -2.07
C MET A 97 -2.29 -11.38 -3.35
N ILE A 98 -1.95 -12.06 -4.45
CA ILE A 98 -1.79 -11.40 -5.76
C ILE A 98 -3.08 -10.66 -6.14
N ALA A 99 -4.24 -11.28 -5.98
CA ALA A 99 -5.53 -10.64 -6.26
C ALA A 99 -5.79 -9.40 -5.38
N ILE A 100 -5.43 -9.43 -4.10
CA ILE A 100 -5.52 -8.27 -3.19
C ILE A 100 -4.60 -7.14 -3.69
N LEU A 101 -3.34 -7.45 -4.03
CA LEU A 101 -2.37 -6.47 -4.49
C LEU A 101 -2.77 -5.86 -5.83
N GLN A 102 -3.30 -6.65 -6.77
CA GLN A 102 -3.86 -6.17 -8.03
C GLN A 102 -5.03 -5.21 -7.80
N HIS A 103 -5.95 -5.54 -6.88
CA HIS A 103 -7.08 -4.66 -6.52
C HIS A 103 -6.59 -3.31 -5.97
N LEU A 104 -5.63 -3.33 -5.04
CA LEU A 104 -5.05 -2.11 -4.49
C LEU A 104 -4.25 -1.31 -5.54
N GLY A 105 -3.51 -2.02 -6.39
CA GLY A 105 -2.66 -1.47 -7.44
C GLY A 105 -3.46 -0.76 -8.53
N ALA A 106 -4.64 -1.28 -8.90
CA ALA A 106 -5.48 -0.76 -9.97
C ALA A 106 -5.78 0.75 -9.85
N ASP A 107 -6.00 1.23 -8.63
CA ASP A 107 -6.23 2.65 -8.34
C ASP A 107 -4.99 3.37 -7.82
N TYR A 108 -4.13 2.71 -7.03
CA TYR A 108 -3.00 3.36 -6.36
C TYR A 108 -1.77 3.54 -7.27
N VAL A 109 -1.50 2.64 -8.22
CA VAL A 109 -0.39 2.79 -9.18
C VAL A 109 -0.58 4.03 -10.07
N PRO A 110 -1.74 4.27 -10.71
CA PRO A 110 -1.97 5.51 -11.45
C PRO A 110 -1.82 6.77 -10.61
N VAL A 111 -2.16 6.68 -9.32
CA VAL A 111 -1.98 7.80 -8.40
C VAL A 111 -0.51 8.13 -8.22
N LEU A 112 0.34 7.14 -7.94
CA LEU A 112 1.78 7.38 -7.81
C LEU A 112 2.39 7.87 -9.13
N ASN A 113 1.99 7.29 -10.26
CA ASN A 113 2.49 7.69 -11.58
C ASN A 113 2.21 9.15 -11.93
N THR A 114 1.09 9.69 -11.46
CA THR A 114 0.75 11.10 -11.67
C THR A 114 1.35 12.01 -10.60
N ALA A 115 1.42 11.55 -9.35
CA ALA A 115 1.90 12.34 -8.23
C ALA A 115 3.43 12.49 -8.20
N MET A 116 4.19 11.43 -8.52
CA MET A 116 5.66 11.44 -8.38
C MET A 116 6.34 12.48 -9.29
N PRO A 117 6.00 12.64 -10.59
CA PRO A 117 6.63 13.66 -11.42
C PRO A 117 6.36 15.10 -10.94
N LEU A 118 5.14 15.37 -10.46
CA LEU A 118 4.77 16.66 -9.87
C LEU A 118 5.59 16.93 -8.60
N LEU A 119 5.73 15.90 -7.76
CA LEU A 119 6.52 15.98 -6.54
C LEU A 119 8.00 16.18 -6.85
N GLN A 120 8.57 15.48 -7.83
CA GLN A 120 9.97 15.66 -8.25
C GLN A 120 10.25 17.09 -8.70
N THR A 121 9.36 17.66 -9.52
CA THR A 121 9.46 19.05 -9.96
C THR A 121 9.43 20.00 -8.76
N TRP A 122 8.55 19.75 -7.79
CA TRP A 122 8.43 20.58 -6.60
C TRP A 122 9.63 20.44 -5.64
N VAL A 123 10.10 19.22 -5.36
CA VAL A 123 11.27 18.96 -4.50
C VAL A 123 12.56 19.51 -5.14
N GLY A 124 12.69 19.43 -6.47
CA GLY A 124 13.84 19.99 -7.19
C GLY A 124 14.05 21.48 -6.94
N ASN A 125 12.95 22.23 -6.77
CA ASN A 125 12.93 23.66 -6.47
C ASN A 125 12.91 23.99 -4.96
N TRP A 126 12.81 22.97 -4.10
CA TRP A 126 12.82 23.14 -2.65
C TRP A 126 14.28 23.21 -2.15
N TYR A 127 14.65 24.34 -1.54
CA TYR A 127 16.04 24.66 -1.24
C TYR A 127 16.45 24.48 0.21
N ALA A 128 15.52 24.50 1.18
CA ALA A 128 15.90 24.32 2.59
C ALA A 128 14.74 23.85 3.48
N GLY A 129 15.09 23.08 4.51
CA GLY A 129 14.20 22.75 5.63
C GLY A 129 13.32 21.51 5.46
N GLU A 130 12.39 21.37 6.39
CA GLU A 130 11.43 20.26 6.45
C GLU A 130 10.50 20.26 5.24
N ILE A 131 10.39 19.10 4.60
CA ILE A 131 9.40 18.85 3.56
C ILE A 131 8.02 18.76 4.22
N PRO A 132 7.05 19.62 3.87
CA PRO A 132 5.69 19.55 4.36
C PRO A 132 5.04 18.19 4.11
N ARG A 133 4.06 17.87 4.97
CA ARG A 133 3.23 16.66 4.86
C ARG A 133 2.49 16.52 3.52
N TYR A 134 2.15 17.65 2.89
CA TYR A 134 1.41 17.72 1.63
C TYR A 134 2.11 18.68 0.67
N ALA A 135 2.24 18.31 -0.60
CA ALA A 135 2.90 19.10 -1.63
C ALA A 135 1.98 19.29 -2.85
N GLY A 136 0.92 20.10 -2.68
CA GLY A 136 -0.08 20.32 -3.71
C GLY A 136 -1.12 19.19 -3.80
N SER A 137 -1.82 19.12 -4.93
CA SER A 137 -2.90 18.17 -5.18
C SER A 137 -2.94 17.74 -6.65
N HIS A 138 -3.45 16.54 -6.90
CA HIS A 138 -3.65 15.99 -8.23
C HIS A 138 -4.98 15.23 -8.32
N GLN A 139 -5.42 14.97 -9.55
CA GLN A 139 -6.60 14.15 -9.81
C GLN A 139 -6.31 12.67 -9.59
N PHE A 140 -7.32 11.93 -9.14
CA PHE A 140 -7.30 10.47 -9.08
C PHE A 140 -8.66 9.92 -9.51
N THR A 141 -8.66 8.64 -9.87
CA THR A 141 -9.89 7.88 -10.12
C THR A 141 -9.90 6.69 -9.16
N MET A 142 -11.02 6.50 -8.47
CA MET A 142 -11.31 5.30 -7.67
C MET A 142 -12.18 4.35 -8.50
N GLY A 143 -11.95 3.04 -8.40
CA GLY A 143 -12.72 2.04 -9.12
C GLY A 143 -12.47 2.07 -10.62
N ARG A 144 -11.23 2.31 -11.06
CA ARG A 144 -10.91 2.43 -12.49
C ARG A 144 -11.39 1.20 -13.26
N GLY A 145 -12.15 1.43 -14.34
CA GLY A 145 -12.71 0.35 -15.16
C GLY A 145 -13.88 -0.41 -14.51
N LYS A 146 -14.39 0.07 -13.37
CA LYS A 146 -15.56 -0.50 -12.68
C LYS A 146 -16.78 0.39 -12.89
N PHE A 147 -17.97 -0.19 -12.74
CA PHE A 147 -19.24 0.53 -12.89
C PHE A 147 -19.43 1.64 -11.84
N TYR A 148 -18.73 1.54 -10.71
CA TYR A 148 -18.78 2.51 -9.61
C TYR A 148 -17.64 3.55 -9.67
N SER A 149 -16.90 3.62 -10.79
CA SER A 149 -15.76 4.52 -10.95
C SER A 149 -16.12 5.98 -10.61
N ALA A 150 -15.25 6.67 -9.88
CA ALA A 150 -15.43 8.07 -9.54
C ALA A 150 -14.10 8.83 -9.53
N ASP A 151 -14.12 10.04 -10.08
CA ASP A 151 -12.96 10.95 -10.05
C ASP A 151 -12.99 11.84 -8.80
N GLY A 152 -11.80 12.22 -8.36
CA GLY A 152 -11.62 13.13 -7.24
C GLY A 152 -10.28 13.85 -7.28
N ILE A 153 -10.07 14.71 -6.29
CA ILE A 153 -8.80 15.41 -6.07
C ILE A 153 -8.24 14.94 -4.73
N ARG A 154 -6.95 14.63 -4.69
CA ARG A 154 -6.24 14.31 -3.46
C ARG A 154 -4.94 15.10 -3.37
N SER A 155 -4.46 15.27 -2.14
CA SER A 155 -3.14 15.83 -1.88
C SER A 155 -2.05 14.89 -2.40
N ILE A 156 -0.91 15.46 -2.77
CA ILE A 156 0.34 14.72 -3.03
C ILE A 156 1.09 14.58 -1.71
N TYR A 157 1.54 13.37 -1.38
CA TYR A 157 2.15 13.06 -0.08
C TYR A 157 3.63 12.74 -0.31
N PRO A 158 4.57 13.62 0.08
CA PRO A 158 6.00 13.34 -0.07
C PRO A 158 6.48 12.07 0.64
N PHE A 159 5.77 11.65 1.69
CA PHE A 159 6.02 10.39 2.38
C PHE A 159 5.81 9.14 1.50
N GLU A 160 4.98 9.22 0.45
CA GLU A 160 4.79 8.13 -0.52
C GLU A 160 6.07 7.91 -1.33
N GLN A 161 6.70 9.00 -1.80
CA GLN A 161 8.01 8.92 -2.45
C GLN A 161 9.06 8.30 -1.52
N TRP A 162 9.16 8.76 -0.27
CA TRP A 162 10.14 8.22 0.68
C TRP A 162 9.99 6.72 0.91
N LYS A 163 8.78 6.16 0.83
CA LYS A 163 8.56 4.71 0.88
C LYS A 163 8.91 4.04 -0.44
N LEU A 164 8.41 4.56 -1.56
CA LEU A 164 8.60 3.98 -2.88
C LEU A 164 10.08 3.90 -3.26
N GLN A 165 10.83 4.97 -3.00
CA GLN A 165 12.25 5.04 -3.33
C GLN A 165 13.08 3.93 -2.68
N ARG A 166 12.65 3.42 -1.52
CA ARG A 166 13.30 2.32 -0.78
C ARG A 166 12.98 0.96 -1.38
N VAL A 167 11.79 0.82 -1.97
CA VAL A 167 11.43 -0.38 -2.75
C VAL A 167 12.25 -0.41 -4.03
N LEU A 168 12.37 0.72 -4.72
CA LEU A 168 13.20 0.85 -5.93
C LEU A 168 14.69 0.61 -5.64
N GLU A 169 15.24 1.10 -4.51
CA GLU A 169 16.62 0.79 -4.09
C GLU A 169 16.86 -0.72 -3.96
N VAL A 170 15.89 -1.46 -3.40
CA VAL A 170 16.01 -2.92 -3.27
C VAL A 170 15.95 -3.57 -4.65
N PHE A 171 15.03 -3.15 -5.52
CA PHE A 171 14.95 -3.64 -6.89
C PHE A 171 16.25 -3.39 -7.68
N GLU A 172 16.79 -2.18 -7.61
CA GLU A 172 18.05 -1.76 -8.27
C GLU A 172 19.29 -2.47 -7.69
N SER A 173 19.19 -3.08 -6.51
CA SER A 173 20.31 -3.82 -5.89
C SER A 173 20.49 -5.24 -6.40
N TYR A 174 19.51 -5.78 -7.13
CA TYR A 174 19.58 -7.11 -7.73
C TYR A 174 20.31 -7.09 -9.08
N THR A 175 20.83 -8.26 -9.49
CA THR A 175 21.46 -8.48 -10.80
C THR A 175 20.43 -8.80 -11.88
N ASP A 176 20.83 -8.70 -13.16
CA ASP A 176 19.97 -8.85 -14.35
C ASP A 176 18.98 -10.04 -14.29
N ASP A 177 19.42 -11.27 -14.02
CA ASP A 177 18.52 -12.45 -14.00
C ASP A 177 17.39 -12.33 -12.95
N THR A 178 17.71 -11.87 -11.74
CA THR A 178 16.72 -11.66 -10.68
C THR A 178 15.85 -10.43 -10.96
N GLN A 179 16.42 -9.40 -11.58
CA GLN A 179 15.68 -8.21 -11.96
C GLN A 179 14.61 -8.53 -13.02
N ASP A 180 14.91 -9.41 -13.98
CA ASP A 180 13.96 -9.91 -14.97
C ASP A 180 12.81 -10.71 -14.34
N ASP A 181 13.09 -11.55 -13.34
CA ASP A 181 12.06 -12.24 -12.55
C ASP A 181 11.17 -11.24 -11.80
N LEU A 182 11.76 -10.23 -11.16
CA LEU A 182 11.03 -9.18 -10.44
C LEU A 182 10.16 -8.34 -11.37
N ILE A 183 10.63 -8.02 -12.58
CA ILE A 183 9.84 -7.30 -13.59
C ILE A 183 8.61 -8.13 -13.97
N ARG A 184 8.79 -9.43 -14.29
CA ARG A 184 7.66 -10.33 -14.60
C ARG A 184 6.67 -10.41 -13.45
N PHE A 185 7.15 -10.50 -12.22
CA PHE A 185 6.28 -10.54 -11.05
C PHE A 185 5.56 -9.20 -10.83
N CYS A 186 6.23 -8.06 -11.03
CA CYS A 186 5.59 -6.75 -10.98
C CYS A 186 4.54 -6.57 -12.10
N ASP A 187 4.73 -7.19 -13.27
CA ASP A 187 3.75 -7.19 -14.36
C ASP A 187 2.50 -7.95 -13.93
N GLU A 188 2.68 -9.13 -13.32
CA GLU A 188 1.57 -9.91 -12.77
C GLU A 188 0.81 -9.12 -11.69
N LEU A 189 1.51 -8.39 -10.82
CA LEU A 189 0.88 -7.54 -9.80
C LEU A 189 0.22 -6.27 -10.39
N GLY A 190 0.52 -5.90 -11.64
CA GLY A 190 0.06 -4.66 -12.26
C GLY A 190 0.77 -3.40 -11.74
N VAL A 191 2.00 -3.53 -11.23
CA VAL A 191 2.76 -2.44 -10.58
C VAL A 191 4.03 -2.03 -11.31
N SER A 192 4.35 -2.63 -12.46
CA SER A 192 5.61 -2.37 -13.20
C SER A 192 5.84 -0.92 -13.58
N ALA A 193 4.77 -0.15 -13.78
CA ALA A 193 4.88 1.29 -14.04
C ALA A 193 5.56 2.05 -12.90
N LEU A 194 5.57 1.51 -11.68
CA LEU A 194 6.29 2.11 -10.55
C LEU A 194 7.82 1.94 -10.67
N LEU A 195 8.29 0.88 -11.34
CA LEU A 195 9.72 0.58 -11.50
C LEU A 195 10.44 1.59 -12.39
N THR A 196 9.71 2.31 -13.23
CA THR A 196 10.25 3.29 -14.19
C THR A 196 10.14 4.73 -13.70
N LEU A 197 9.66 4.96 -12.48
CA LEU A 197 9.51 6.29 -11.92
C LEU A 197 10.87 6.89 -11.55
N ASP A 198 11.18 8.04 -12.15
CA ASP A 198 12.35 8.83 -11.78
C ASP A 198 12.13 9.50 -10.41
N LEU A 199 12.91 9.10 -9.41
CA LEU A 199 12.91 9.66 -8.08
C LEU A 199 14.27 10.32 -7.74
N SER A 200 14.93 10.94 -8.71
CA SER A 200 16.26 11.56 -8.57
C SER A 200 16.39 12.54 -7.40
N ASN A 201 15.35 13.32 -7.09
CA ASN A 201 15.32 14.18 -5.91
C ASN A 201 14.94 13.37 -4.66
N ARG A 202 15.90 12.61 -4.14
CA ARG A 202 15.73 11.68 -3.01
C ARG A 202 15.30 12.39 -1.72
N LEU A 203 14.52 11.69 -0.90
CA LEU A 203 14.11 12.14 0.43
C LEU A 203 14.73 11.28 1.52
N GLU A 204 14.96 11.84 2.69
CA GLU A 204 15.42 11.13 3.88
C GLU A 204 14.64 11.57 5.13
N ARG A 205 14.64 10.73 6.18
CA ARG A 205 14.07 11.11 7.48
C ARG A 205 15.18 11.44 8.46
N LYS A 206 15.23 12.70 8.91
CA LYS A 206 16.13 13.20 9.95
C LYS A 206 15.31 13.76 11.10
N ASN A 207 15.57 13.29 12.33
CA ASN A 207 14.83 13.72 13.54
C ASN A 207 13.30 13.70 13.36
N PHE A 208 12.78 12.59 12.84
CA PHE A 208 11.37 12.37 12.53
C PHE A 208 10.77 13.26 11.43
N LYS A 209 11.55 14.18 10.85
CA LYS A 209 11.15 15.08 9.76
C LYS A 209 11.60 14.54 8.41
N LEU A 210 10.82 14.82 7.38
CA LEU A 210 11.21 14.49 6.01
C LEU A 210 12.02 15.68 5.45
N VAL A 211 13.17 15.41 4.83
CA VAL A 211 14.01 16.42 4.19
C VAL A 211 14.54 15.89 2.86
N ARG A 212 15.00 16.79 1.99
CA ARG A 212 15.69 16.40 0.75
C ARG A 212 17.06 15.82 1.11
N ALA A 213 17.37 14.62 0.61
CA ALA A 213 18.68 14.03 0.79
C ALA A 213 19.72 14.90 0.04
N ASN A 214 20.86 15.16 0.69
CA ASN A 214 21.91 16.07 0.20
C ASN A 214 21.52 17.55 0.09
N ALA A 215 20.48 18.03 0.78
CA ALA A 215 20.38 19.46 1.06
C ALA A 215 21.64 19.86 1.85
N CYS A 216 22.48 20.71 1.27
CA CYS A 216 23.66 21.26 1.94
C CYS A 216 23.24 21.72 3.34
N ALA A 217 23.93 21.23 4.36
CA ALA A 217 23.81 21.79 5.69
C ALA A 217 24.31 23.24 5.62
N GLU A 218 23.40 24.19 5.74
CA GLU A 218 23.74 25.55 6.17
C GLU A 218 23.84 25.59 7.70
#